data_AF-A0A5P9XRS8-F1
#
_entry.id   AF-A0A5P9XRS8-F1
#
_cell.length_a   1.000
_cell.length_b   1.000
_cell.length_c   1.000
_cell.angle_alpha   90.00
_cell.angle_beta   90.00
_cell.angle_gamma   90.00
#
_symmetry.space_group_name_H-M   'P 1'
#
loop_
_entity.id
_entity.type
_entity.pdbx_description
1 polymer ?
#
loop_
_entity_poly.entity_id
_entity_poly.type
_entity_poly.pdbx_seq_one_letter_code
_entity_poly.pdbx_strand_id
1 'polypeptide(L)' 'MLHSVPAEALRLLFRQAVVTVCPSVGEGFDFSGVEAMRCGGVVAASDIPDGYVAVDTVR' A
#
# COMPACT_ATOMS: atom_id res chain seq x y z
N MET A 1 3.25 -7.66 4.29
CA MET A 1 4.46 -8.34 3.77
C MET A 1 4.14 -9.39 2.71
N LEU A 2 4.49 -9.10 1.46
CA LEU A 2 4.50 -10.09 0.37
C LEU A 2 5.67 -11.06 0.59
N HIS A 3 5.39 -12.21 1.18
CA HIS A 3 6.36 -13.13 1.79
C HIS A 3 7.40 -13.74 0.83
N SER A 4 7.21 -13.61 -0.49
CA SER A 4 8.12 -14.15 -1.51
C SER A 4 9.00 -13.08 -2.17
N VAL A 5 8.94 -11.82 -1.74
CA VAL A 5 9.76 -10.74 -2.28
C VAL A 5 10.74 -10.26 -1.19
N PRO A 6 12.06 -10.23 -1.47
CA PRO A 6 13.02 -9.66 -0.54
C PRO A 6 12.66 -8.22 -0.18
N ALA A 7 12.80 -7.86 1.10
CA ALA A 7 12.37 -6.55 1.60
C ALA A 7 13.01 -5.36 0.84
N GLU A 8 14.26 -5.49 0.41
CA GLU A 8 14.93 -4.46 -0.40
C GLU A 8 14.30 -4.29 -1.79
N ALA A 9 14.03 -5.40 -2.48
CA ALA A 9 13.35 -5.39 -3.77
C ALA A 9 11.94 -4.81 -3.64
N LEU A 10 11.24 -5.12 -2.55
CA LEU A 10 9.92 -4.56 -2.28
C LEU A 10 9.96 -3.03 -2.07
N ARG A 11 10.97 -2.51 -1.37
CA ARG A 11 11.16 -1.06 -1.22
C ARG A 11 11.49 -0.38 -2.55
N LEU A 12 12.30 -1.01 -3.39
CA LEU A 12 12.58 -0.50 -4.74
C LEU A 12 11.31 -0.45 -5.59
N LEU A 13 10.49 -1.49 -5.53
CA LEU A 13 9.20 -1.53 -6.22
C LEU A 13 8.30 -0.36 -5.77
N PHE A 14 8.12 -0.17 -4.46
CA PHE A 14 7.29 0.93 -3.94
C PHE A 14 7.83 2.32 -4.29
N ARG A 15 9.16 2.51 -4.33
CA ARG A 15 9.79 3.79 -4.71
C ARG A 15 9.67 4.12 -6.20
N GLN A 16 9.55 3.10 -7.04
CA GLN A 16 9.48 3.26 -8.50
C GLN A 16 8.06 3.23 -9.03
N ALA A 17 7.10 2.74 -8.24
CA ALA A 17 5.69 2.78 -8.59
C ALA A 17 5.19 4.23 -8.65
N VAL A 18 4.50 4.58 -9.74
CA VAL A 18 3.78 5.87 -9.83
C VAL A 18 2.63 5.91 -8.82
N VAL A 19 1.95 4.79 -8.65
CA VAL A 19 0.91 4.58 -7.63
C VAL A 19 0.88 3.11 -7.21
N THR A 20 0.69 2.86 -5.92
CA THR A 20 0.34 1.54 -5.39
C THR A 20 -1.17 1.47 -5.22
N VAL A 21 -1.81 0.48 -5.83
CA VAL A 21 -3.27 0.32 -5.73
C VAL A 21 -3.58 -0.77 -4.70
N CYS A 22 -4.43 -0.46 -3.72
CA CYS A 22 -4.96 -1.36 -2.70
C CYS A 22 -6.49 -1.53 -2.93
N PRO A 23 -6.91 -2.35 -3.91
CA PRO A 23 -8.31 -2.45 -4.33
C PRO A 23 -9.08 -3.49 -3.50
N SER A 24 -8.84 -3.56 -2.19
CA SER A 24 -9.42 -4.59 -1.33
C SER A 24 -10.89 -4.34 -1.06
N VAL A 25 -11.61 -5.42 -0.73
CA VAL A 25 -13.00 -5.40 -0.24
C VAL A 25 -13.08 -5.57 1.30
N GLY A 26 -11.95 -5.86 1.93
CA GLY A 26 -11.72 -6.01 3.37
C GLY A 26 -10.22 -6.17 3.61
N GLU A 27 -9.60 -5.32 4.44
CA GLU A 27 -8.14 -5.22 4.55
C GLU A 27 -7.56 -5.98 5.76
N GLY A 28 -8.30 -6.07 6.87
CA GLY A 28 -7.76 -6.64 8.11
C GLY A 28 -6.49 -5.91 8.57
N PHE A 29 -5.33 -6.58 8.52
CA PHE A 29 -4.00 -6.00 8.82
C PHE A 29 -3.13 -5.90 7.55
N ASP A 30 -3.68 -5.40 6.45
CA ASP A 30 -2.87 -5.16 5.26
C ASP A 30 -1.95 -3.94 5.48
N PHE A 31 -0.65 -4.22 5.57
CA PHE A 31 0.37 -3.18 5.72
C PHE A 31 0.89 -2.66 4.39
N SER A 32 0.45 -3.21 3.24
CA SER A 32 1.04 -2.91 1.93
C SER A 32 0.91 -1.43 1.57
N GLY A 33 -0.24 -0.81 1.86
CA GLY A 33 -0.43 0.63 1.69
C GLY A 33 0.49 1.46 2.60
N VAL A 34 0.63 1.07 3.87
CA VAL A 34 1.53 1.75 4.82
C VAL A 34 3.00 1.57 4.45
N GLU A 35 3.40 0.37 4.02
CA GLU A 35 4.73 0.04 3.54
C GLU A 35 5.09 0.88 2.29
N ALA A 36 4.13 1.05 1.38
CA ALA A 36 4.27 1.91 0.19
C ALA A 36 4.45 3.39 0.57
N MET A 37 3.58 3.94 1.42
CA MET A 37 3.70 5.31 1.92
C MET A 37 5.04 5.53 2.63
N ARG A 38 5.49 4.55 3.43
CA ARG A 38 6.76 4.66 4.15
C ARG A 38 7.98 4.68 3.23
N CYS A 39 7.85 4.11 2.03
CA CYS A 39 8.85 4.16 0.97
C CYS A 39 8.79 5.44 0.12
N GLY A 40 7.78 6.31 0.34
CA GLY A 40 7.57 7.56 -0.39
C GLY A 40 6.67 7.45 -1.61
N GLY A 41 5.93 6.34 -1.76
CA GLY A 41 5.01 6.13 -2.87
C GLY A 41 3.61 6.71 -2.60
N VAL A 42 2.87 6.96 -3.69
CA VAL A 42 1.43 7.33 -3.65
C VAL A 42 0.59 6.06 -3.55
N VAL A 43 -0.51 6.09 -2.78
CA VAL A 43 -1.39 4.93 -2.57
C VAL A 43 -2.82 5.27 -2.93
N ALA A 44 -3.43 4.53 -3.85
CA ALA A 44 -4.86 4.58 -4.13
C ALA A 44 -5.53 3.35 -3.50
N ALA A 45 -6.32 3.56 -2.45
CA ALA A 45 -7.00 2.49 -1.72
C ALA A 45 -8.52 2.57 -1.88
N SER A 46 -9.19 1.41 -1.80
CA SER A 46 -10.65 1.34 -1.69
C SER A 46 -11.13 2.08 -0.43
N ASP A 47 -12.25 2.79 -0.54
CA ASP A 47 -12.95 3.37 0.60
C ASP A 47 -13.76 2.29 1.31
N ILE A 48 -13.14 1.60 2.28
CA ILE A 48 -13.78 0.53 3.06
C ILE A 48 -13.88 0.90 4.55
N PRO A 49 -14.91 0.42 5.27
CA PRO A 49 -15.19 0.83 6.66
C PRO A 49 -14.14 0.35 7.68
N ASP A 50 -13.33 -0.64 7.31
CA ASP A 50 -12.48 -1.39 8.24
C ASP A 50 -11.12 -0.68 8.48
N GLY A 51 -11.17 0.44 9.20
CA GLY A 51 -10.26 0.77 10.31
C GLY A 51 -8.77 1.07 10.09
N TYR A 52 -8.14 0.78 8.95
CA TYR A 52 -6.72 1.10 8.72
C TYR A 52 -6.52 1.79 7.36
N VAL A 53 -6.97 3.05 7.29
CA VAL A 53 -6.85 3.88 6.09
C VAL A 53 -5.40 4.34 5.92
N ALA A 54 -4.72 3.81 4.91
CA ALA A 54 -3.58 4.49 4.29
C ALA A 54 -4.11 5.71 3.54
N VAL A 55 -3.95 6.88 4.15
CA VAL A 55 -4.44 8.17 3.66
C VAL A 55 -3.56 8.64 2.50
N ASP A 56 -4.01 8.44 1.27
CA ASP A 56 -4.00 9.45 0.20
C ASP A 56 -4.98 9.03 -0.92
N THR A 57 -6.28 9.05 -0.62
CA THR A 57 -7.29 8.92 -1.67
C THR A 57 -7.15 10.12 -2.61
N VAL A 58 -6.56 9.90 -3.78
CA VAL A 58 -6.72 10.81 -4.93
C VAL A 58 -8.22 10.87 -5.20
N ARG A 59 -8.87 11.91 -4.64
CA ARG A 59 -10.25 12.26 -4.93
C ARG A 59 -10.39 12.71 -6.37
#